data_AF-A0A8S4AUP0-F1
#
_entry.id   AF-A0A8S4AUP0-F1
#
_cell.length_a   1.000
_cell.length_b   1.000
_cell.length_c   1.000
_cell.angle_alpha   90.00
_cell.angle_beta   90.00
_cell.angle_gamma   90.00
#
_symmetry.space_group_name_H-M   'P 1'
#
loop_
_entity.id
_entity.type
_entity.pdbx_description
1 polymer ?
#
loop_
_entity_poly.entity_id
_entity_poly.type
_entity_poly.pdbx_seq_one_letter_code
_entity_poly.pdbx_strand_id
1 'polypeptide(L)'
;MFQVFGPRWPRGPQMFVPAPLRRKYPAIDCLEGLTWSLFFQEGERRRAPDYVPENSLHRPVWLQEDPENPENPENPENPGVEASMKHIRTIQDLLVEIRHHAREEADSDQLYVLNECIYRVQRENLSVTLVGRFMLNGSLAEAEAFRRAFGAQRAESSLLDLRGGLKASGFPDFCRQTFQLQQCSWNCERWGRYFLAAVLSASARNFRVFSLFLMSVIGCEVGRLRGAEGPLCTAFVGENHPMETGSEPPPPLPTAPGGRGFYGCTLEDYEGAEPGRRRWLEKLLQKENALYVQARAAMDAEGHAQHTELDVFGRIKVMNKYVFSSYLEFFRGTPEGRKLKRGCAPQFPDQEGAPFEA
;
A
#
# COMPACT_ATOMS: atom_id res chain seq x y z
N MET A 1 11.92 -20.05 -28.34
CA MET A 1 11.04 -20.06 -27.16
C MET A 1 11.76 -19.27 -26.07
N PHE A 2 11.47 -17.97 -25.95
CA PHE A 2 12.15 -17.10 -24.98
C PHE A 2 11.37 -17.16 -23.66
N GLN A 3 11.94 -17.81 -22.64
CA GLN A 3 11.50 -17.63 -21.26
C GLN A 3 11.89 -16.21 -20.84
N VAL A 4 10.89 -15.35 -20.68
CA VAL A 4 11.06 -14.03 -20.07
C VAL A 4 11.23 -14.27 -18.56
N PHE A 5 12.48 -14.35 -18.11
CA PHE A 5 12.79 -14.30 -16.68
C PHE A 5 12.60 -12.86 -16.24
N GLY A 6 11.49 -12.57 -15.52
CA GLY A 6 11.41 -11.34 -14.74
C GLY A 6 12.55 -11.25 -13.72
N PRO A 7 12.91 -10.05 -13.24
CA PRO A 7 13.94 -9.91 -12.23
C PRO A 7 13.54 -10.75 -11.03
N ARG A 8 14.45 -11.65 -10.65
CA ARG A 8 14.24 -12.56 -9.52
C ARG A 8 14.00 -11.72 -8.27
N TRP A 9 13.01 -12.13 -7.47
CA TRP A 9 12.76 -11.54 -6.16
C TRP A 9 14.06 -11.38 -5.37
N PRO A 10 14.27 -10.26 -4.65
CA PRO A 10 15.54 -10.00 -4.00
C PRO A 10 15.88 -11.10 -2.98
N ARG A 11 17.15 -11.50 -2.94
CA ARG A 11 17.63 -12.57 -2.04
C ARG A 11 17.99 -12.08 -0.63
N GLY A 12 18.17 -10.77 -0.47
CA GLY A 12 18.70 -10.14 0.73
C GLY A 12 18.33 -8.65 0.76
N PRO A 13 18.36 -8.00 1.95
CA PRO A 13 18.15 -6.57 2.04
C PRO A 13 19.23 -5.81 1.26
N GLN A 14 18.82 -4.78 0.53
CA GLN A 14 19.68 -3.92 -0.27
C GLN A 14 18.99 -2.58 -0.52
N MET A 15 19.76 -1.58 -0.94
CA MET A 15 19.23 -0.26 -1.30
C MET A 15 18.82 -0.23 -2.76
N PHE A 16 17.60 0.22 -3.06
CA PHE A 16 17.12 0.33 -4.44
C PHE A 16 17.12 1.76 -4.98
N VAL A 17 17.19 2.75 -4.09
CA VAL A 17 17.36 4.15 -4.50
C VAL A 17 18.83 4.46 -4.77
N PRO A 18 19.17 5.14 -5.89
CA PRO A 18 20.53 5.56 -6.22
C PRO A 18 21.19 6.37 -5.10
N ALA A 19 22.50 6.15 -4.89
CA ALA A 19 23.25 6.81 -3.82
C ALA A 19 23.18 8.35 -3.84
N PRO A 20 23.26 9.06 -5.00
CA PRO A 20 23.12 10.52 -5.03
C PRO A 20 21.77 11.00 -4.47
N LEU A 21 20.68 10.30 -4.81
CA LEU A 21 19.34 10.63 -4.34
C LEU A 21 19.17 10.33 -2.86
N ARG A 22 19.78 9.25 -2.35
CA ARG A 22 19.77 8.95 -0.91
C ARG A 22 20.54 9.98 -0.08
N ARG A 23 21.61 10.57 -0.62
CA ARG A 23 22.29 11.71 0.04
C ARG A 23 21.39 12.94 0.09
N LYS A 24 20.64 13.21 -0.98
CA LYS A 24 19.70 14.33 -1.08
C LYS A 24 18.46 14.15 -0.20
N TYR A 25 17.98 12.91 -0.08
CA TYR A 25 16.78 12.51 0.65
C TYR A 25 17.13 11.44 1.71
N PRO A 26 17.77 11.83 2.82
CA PRO A 26 18.39 10.90 3.75
C PRO A 26 17.40 9.99 4.50
N ALA A 27 16.12 10.38 4.60
CA ALA A 27 15.10 9.54 5.23
C ALA A 27 14.79 8.26 4.42
N ILE A 28 15.17 8.23 3.14
CA ILE A 28 14.96 7.07 2.26
C ILE A 28 15.73 5.85 2.73
N ASP A 29 16.94 6.02 3.28
CA ASP A 29 17.71 4.91 3.86
C ASP A 29 16.90 4.18 4.93
N CYS A 30 16.17 4.94 5.75
CA CYS A 30 15.34 4.42 6.81
C CYS A 30 14.10 3.75 6.23
N LEU A 31 13.40 4.46 5.34
CA LEU A 31 12.17 3.99 4.73
C LEU A 31 12.37 2.67 3.98
N GLU A 32 13.46 2.51 3.24
CA GLU A 32 13.79 1.21 2.60
C GLU A 32 14.03 0.13 3.65
N GLY A 33 14.73 0.44 4.73
CA GLY A 33 14.90 -0.50 5.82
C GLY A 33 13.59 -0.93 6.49
N LEU A 34 12.65 0.00 6.70
CA LEU A 34 11.29 -0.29 7.16
C LEU A 34 10.50 -1.12 6.14
N THR A 35 10.76 -0.90 4.86
CA THR A 35 10.12 -1.66 3.78
C THR A 35 10.60 -3.11 3.79
N TRP A 36 11.91 -3.32 3.97
CA TRP A 36 12.46 -4.65 4.15
C TRP A 36 11.88 -5.36 5.36
N SER A 37 11.79 -4.72 6.52
CA SER A 37 11.24 -5.40 7.71
C SER A 37 9.79 -5.87 7.50
N LEU A 38 9.00 -5.21 6.64
CA LEU A 38 7.65 -5.64 6.28
C LEU A 38 7.60 -6.76 5.23
N PHE A 39 8.44 -6.68 4.18
CA PHE A 39 8.29 -7.51 2.98
C PHE A 39 9.41 -8.52 2.74
N PHE A 40 10.51 -8.46 3.50
CA PHE A 40 11.75 -9.17 3.16
C PHE A 40 11.56 -10.69 3.11
N GLN A 41 10.73 -11.28 3.97
CA GLN A 41 10.77 -12.71 4.14
C GLN A 41 9.47 -13.21 4.77
N GLU A 42 8.76 -14.04 4.03
CA GLU A 42 8.08 -15.25 4.51
C GLU A 42 8.29 -16.20 3.33
N GLY A 43 8.89 -17.38 3.51
CA GLY A 43 9.10 -18.31 2.39
C GLY A 43 7.79 -18.85 1.80
N GLU A 44 6.69 -18.65 2.51
CA GLU A 44 5.36 -19.15 2.19
C GLU A 44 4.63 -18.20 1.23
N ARG A 45 3.92 -18.79 0.25
CA ARG A 45 2.95 -18.08 -0.60
C ARG A 45 1.66 -17.83 0.19
N ARG A 46 1.78 -17.07 1.29
CA ARG A 46 0.63 -16.72 2.13
C ARG A 46 -0.31 -15.82 1.34
N ARG A 47 -1.61 -16.03 1.57
CA ARG A 47 -2.70 -15.22 1.05
C ARG A 47 -3.61 -14.88 2.22
N ALA A 48 -4.37 -13.81 2.06
CA ALA A 48 -5.51 -13.51 2.91
C ALA A 48 -6.48 -14.72 2.91
N PRO A 49 -7.28 -14.89 3.97
CA PRO A 49 -8.29 -15.93 4.03
C PRO A 49 -9.32 -15.74 2.91
N ASP A 50 -9.90 -16.83 2.45
CA ASP A 50 -11.06 -16.75 1.56
C ASP A 50 -12.24 -16.12 2.31
N TYR A 51 -13.01 -15.30 1.60
CA TYR A 51 -14.22 -14.71 2.13
C TYR A 51 -15.29 -15.78 2.25
N VAL A 52 -15.80 -15.94 3.47
CA VAL A 52 -16.98 -16.75 3.78
C VAL A 52 -18.00 -15.80 4.39
N PRO A 53 -19.18 -15.60 3.77
CA PRO A 53 -20.21 -14.74 4.31
C PRO A 53 -20.59 -15.21 5.73
N GLU A 54 -20.58 -14.30 6.70
CA GLU A 54 -20.94 -14.64 8.09
C GLU A 54 -22.41 -15.08 8.21
N ASN A 55 -23.26 -14.56 7.31
CA ASN A 55 -24.67 -14.89 7.24
C ASN A 55 -24.99 -15.54 5.88
N SER A 56 -25.50 -16.78 5.92
CA SER A 56 -25.98 -17.51 4.73
C SER A 56 -27.08 -16.78 3.95
N LEU A 57 -27.72 -15.78 4.56
CA LEU A 57 -28.70 -14.90 3.90
C LEU A 57 -28.04 -13.78 3.08
N HIS A 58 -26.75 -13.51 3.23
CA HIS A 58 -26.06 -12.54 2.38
C HIS A 58 -25.73 -13.18 1.04
N ARG A 59 -26.13 -12.53 -0.05
CA ARG A 59 -25.80 -12.95 -1.42
C ARG A 59 -25.07 -11.82 -2.15
N PRO A 60 -24.15 -12.17 -3.06
CA PRO A 60 -23.49 -11.16 -3.87
C PRO A 60 -24.48 -10.52 -4.83
N VAL A 61 -24.57 -9.20 -4.81
CA VAL A 61 -25.26 -8.38 -5.81
C VAL A 61 -24.20 -7.77 -6.72
N TRP A 62 -24.14 -8.23 -7.97
CA TRP A 62 -23.21 -7.72 -8.97
C TRP A 62 -23.75 -6.44 -9.64
N LEU A 63 -22.83 -5.57 -10.06
CA LEU A 63 -23.15 -4.31 -10.75
C LEU A 63 -23.50 -4.53 -12.23
N GLN A 64 -22.81 -5.45 -12.88
CA GLN A 64 -23.12 -5.93 -14.22
C GLN A 64 -23.60 -7.37 -14.07
N GLU A 65 -24.88 -7.59 -14.32
CA GLU A 65 -25.42 -8.93 -14.53
C GLU A 65 -25.39 -9.19 -16.03
N ASP A 66 -24.93 -10.37 -16.43
CA ASP A 66 -25.17 -10.87 -17.77
C ASP A 66 -26.69 -11.10 -17.93
N PRO A 67 -27.40 -10.34 -18.76
CA PRO A 67 -28.84 -10.48 -18.91
C PRO A 67 -29.23 -11.79 -19.59
N GLU A 68 -28.32 -12.46 -20.30
CA GLU A 68 -28.59 -13.71 -21.01
C GLU A 68 -28.22 -14.95 -20.19
N ASN A 69 -27.31 -14.82 -19.21
CA ASN A 69 -26.94 -15.96 -18.35
C ASN A 69 -26.42 -15.51 -16.96
N PRO A 70 -27.33 -15.17 -16.02
CA PRO A 70 -26.96 -14.62 -14.70
C PRO A 70 -26.18 -15.59 -13.80
N GLU A 71 -26.16 -16.89 -14.12
CA GLU A 71 -25.43 -17.93 -13.39
C GLU A 71 -24.19 -18.45 -14.14
N ASN A 72 -23.80 -17.85 -15.28
CA ASN A 72 -22.63 -18.32 -16.02
C ASN A 72 -21.32 -18.05 -15.27
N PRO A 73 -20.60 -19.06 -14.77
CA PRO A 73 -19.33 -18.88 -14.06
C PRO A 73 -18.22 -18.36 -14.99
N GLU A 74 -18.42 -18.44 -16.31
CA GLU A 74 -17.44 -18.06 -17.33
C GLU A 74 -17.54 -16.58 -17.75
N ASN A 75 -18.48 -15.79 -17.23
CA ASN A 75 -18.51 -14.36 -17.52
C ASN A 75 -17.41 -13.65 -16.70
N PRO A 76 -16.38 -13.04 -17.32
CA PRO A 76 -15.32 -12.34 -16.60
C PRO A 76 -15.83 -11.13 -15.80
N GLU A 77 -17.03 -10.62 -16.08
CA GLU A 77 -17.70 -9.56 -15.32
C GLU A 77 -18.52 -10.09 -14.13
N ASN A 78 -19.00 -11.34 -14.20
CA ASN A 78 -19.76 -12.03 -13.17
C ASN A 78 -19.19 -13.46 -12.98
N PRO A 79 -18.06 -13.62 -12.27
CA PRO A 79 -17.32 -14.89 -12.20
C PRO A 79 -18.03 -16.02 -11.40
N GLY A 80 -19.35 -15.95 -11.26
CA GLY A 80 -20.14 -16.87 -10.46
C GLY A 80 -19.74 -16.86 -8.98
N VAL A 81 -20.40 -17.69 -8.19
CA VAL A 81 -20.12 -17.86 -6.75
C VAL A 81 -18.82 -18.67 -6.52
N GLU A 82 -18.24 -19.26 -7.58
CA GLU A 82 -17.09 -20.18 -7.48
C GLU A 82 -15.71 -19.51 -7.53
N ALA A 83 -15.59 -18.24 -7.95
CA ALA A 83 -14.30 -17.56 -7.90
C ALA A 83 -13.90 -17.26 -6.44
N SER A 84 -12.74 -17.78 -6.02
CA SER A 84 -12.19 -17.54 -4.68
C SER A 84 -11.98 -16.04 -4.45
N MET A 85 -12.72 -15.45 -3.52
CA MET A 85 -12.57 -14.04 -3.14
C MET A 85 -11.75 -13.96 -1.86
N LYS A 86 -10.78 -13.05 -1.81
CA LYS A 86 -9.94 -12.85 -0.61
C LYS A 86 -10.54 -11.81 0.31
N HIS A 87 -10.61 -12.10 1.61
CA HIS A 87 -11.14 -11.19 2.61
C HIS A 87 -10.03 -10.32 3.20
N ILE A 88 -10.10 -9.00 2.96
CA ILE A 88 -9.22 -8.04 3.62
C ILE A 88 -9.94 -7.50 4.85
N ARG A 89 -9.66 -8.06 6.04
CA ARG A 89 -10.20 -7.56 7.31
C ARG A 89 -9.14 -6.92 8.21
N THR A 90 -7.88 -7.32 8.03
CA THR A 90 -6.75 -6.83 8.82
C THR A 90 -5.69 -6.17 7.95
N ILE A 91 -4.81 -5.41 8.60
CA ILE A 91 -3.60 -4.86 7.97
C ILE A 91 -2.66 -5.98 7.51
N GLN A 92 -2.69 -7.15 8.18
CA GLN A 92 -1.89 -8.31 7.79
C GLN A 92 -2.39 -8.93 6.49
N ASP A 93 -3.71 -9.07 6.32
CA ASP A 93 -4.32 -9.53 5.06
C ASP A 93 -3.89 -8.63 3.90
N LEU A 94 -3.90 -7.31 4.13
CA LEU A 94 -3.44 -6.34 3.16
C LEU A 94 -1.95 -6.52 2.80
N LEU A 95 -1.08 -6.72 3.79
CA LEU A 95 0.35 -6.92 3.58
C LEU A 95 0.64 -8.15 2.69
N VAL A 96 0.00 -9.29 2.96
CA VAL A 96 0.23 -10.51 2.17
C VAL A 96 -0.29 -10.37 0.73
N GLU A 97 -1.40 -9.67 0.52
CA GLU A 97 -1.95 -9.43 -0.83
C GLU A 97 -1.14 -8.39 -1.61
N ILE A 98 -0.63 -7.34 -0.96
CA ILE A 98 0.36 -6.41 -1.58
C ILE A 98 1.53 -7.21 -2.15
N ARG A 99 2.06 -8.14 -1.35
CA ARG A 99 3.21 -8.95 -1.75
C ARG A 99 2.87 -9.90 -2.89
N HIS A 100 1.71 -10.55 -2.83
CA HIS A 100 1.24 -11.46 -3.89
C HIS A 100 1.16 -10.74 -5.25
N HIS A 101 0.56 -9.55 -5.30
CA HIS A 101 0.50 -8.74 -6.52
C HIS A 101 1.87 -8.25 -7.01
N ALA A 102 2.75 -7.89 -6.08
CA ALA A 102 4.08 -7.38 -6.42
C ALA A 102 5.05 -8.45 -6.93
N ARG A 103 4.83 -9.71 -6.55
CA ARG A 103 5.57 -10.87 -7.06
C ARG A 103 5.05 -11.41 -8.38
N GLU A 104 4.01 -10.78 -8.93
CA GLU A 104 3.33 -11.23 -10.15
C GLU A 104 2.84 -12.69 -10.03
N GLU A 105 2.52 -13.13 -8.81
CA GLU A 105 2.02 -14.49 -8.53
C GLU A 105 0.54 -14.67 -8.90
N ALA A 106 -0.15 -13.60 -9.25
CA ALA A 106 -1.51 -13.65 -9.74
C ALA A 106 -1.52 -14.03 -11.24
N ASP A 107 -2.21 -15.12 -11.56
CA ASP A 107 -2.42 -15.59 -12.93
C ASP A 107 -3.65 -14.94 -13.60
N SER A 108 -4.53 -14.32 -12.80
CA SER A 108 -5.76 -13.65 -13.23
C SER A 108 -6.08 -12.45 -12.35
N ASP A 109 -7.08 -11.67 -12.75
CA ASP A 109 -7.67 -10.62 -11.92
C ASP A 109 -8.13 -11.19 -10.58
N GLN A 110 -7.88 -10.45 -9.49
CA GLN A 110 -8.17 -10.90 -8.14
C GLN A 110 -9.40 -10.19 -7.58
N LEU A 111 -10.25 -10.93 -6.87
CA LEU A 111 -11.41 -10.39 -6.18
C LEU A 111 -11.11 -10.25 -4.69
N TYR A 112 -11.41 -9.07 -4.16
CA TYR A 112 -11.28 -8.76 -2.75
C TYR A 112 -12.61 -8.33 -2.16
N VAL A 113 -12.88 -8.81 -0.95
CA VAL A 113 -13.98 -8.32 -0.13
C VAL A 113 -13.43 -7.41 0.96
N LEU A 114 -14.00 -6.21 1.05
CA LEU A 114 -13.69 -5.20 2.07
C LEU A 114 -15.00 -4.50 2.46
N ASN A 115 -15.38 -4.58 3.74
CA ASN A 115 -16.68 -4.06 4.24
C ASN A 115 -17.88 -4.51 3.37
N GLU A 116 -17.98 -5.83 3.13
CA GLU A 116 -19.02 -6.46 2.29
C GLU A 116 -19.02 -6.03 0.81
N CYS A 117 -18.17 -5.09 0.39
CA CYS A 117 -18.05 -4.66 -0.99
C CYS A 117 -17.04 -5.54 -1.73
N ILE A 118 -17.37 -5.91 -2.97
CA ILE A 118 -16.56 -6.78 -3.83
C ILE A 118 -15.83 -5.89 -4.84
N TYR A 119 -14.51 -5.97 -4.82
CA TYR A 119 -13.63 -5.21 -5.68
C TYR A 119 -12.80 -6.16 -6.55
N ARG A 120 -12.61 -5.78 -7.81
CA ARG A 120 -11.68 -6.44 -8.72
C ARG A 120 -10.41 -5.62 -8.82
N VAL A 121 -9.27 -6.28 -8.64
CA VAL A 121 -7.95 -5.72 -8.88
C VAL A 121 -7.37 -6.40 -10.11
N GLN A 122 -7.18 -5.59 -11.16
CA GLN A 122 -6.67 -6.07 -12.43
C GLN A 122 -5.21 -6.50 -12.32
N ARG A 123 -4.89 -7.69 -12.85
CA ARG A 123 -3.56 -8.29 -12.74
C ARG A 123 -2.47 -7.41 -13.33
N GLU A 124 -2.73 -6.85 -14.51
CA GLU A 124 -1.73 -6.20 -15.36
C GLU A 124 -1.37 -4.78 -14.92
N ASN A 125 -2.39 -3.95 -14.67
CA ASN A 125 -2.23 -2.53 -14.37
C ASN A 125 -2.48 -2.20 -12.89
N LEU A 126 -2.98 -3.15 -12.09
CA LEU A 126 -3.41 -2.95 -10.69
C LEU A 126 -4.56 -1.94 -10.51
N SER A 127 -5.35 -1.72 -11.56
CA SER A 127 -6.57 -0.89 -11.49
C SER A 127 -7.61 -1.56 -10.60
N VAL A 128 -8.40 -0.75 -9.90
CA VAL A 128 -9.40 -1.20 -8.94
C VAL A 128 -10.79 -0.77 -9.40
N THR A 129 -11.69 -1.75 -9.51
CA THR A 129 -13.11 -1.52 -9.79
C THR A 129 -13.97 -2.12 -8.69
N LEU A 130 -15.04 -1.41 -8.34
CA LEU A 130 -16.14 -2.02 -7.59
C LEU A 130 -16.94 -2.86 -8.57
N VAL A 131 -17.23 -4.12 -8.22
CA VAL A 131 -17.96 -5.05 -9.09
C VAL A 131 -19.22 -5.63 -8.44
N GLY A 132 -19.32 -5.58 -7.12
CA GLY A 132 -20.50 -6.05 -6.41
C GLY A 132 -20.48 -5.71 -4.93
N ARG A 133 -21.50 -6.18 -4.21
CA ARG A 133 -21.62 -6.06 -2.75
C ARG A 133 -22.45 -7.21 -2.20
N PHE A 134 -22.06 -7.76 -1.06
CA PHE A 134 -22.87 -8.71 -0.31
C PHE A 134 -24.01 -7.97 0.40
N MET A 135 -25.24 -8.45 0.20
CA MET A 135 -26.46 -7.85 0.74
C MET A 135 -27.42 -8.91 1.25
N LEU A 136 -28.30 -8.55 2.19
CA LEU A 136 -29.37 -9.41 2.68
C LEU A 136 -30.31 -9.83 1.54
N ASN A 137 -30.54 -11.13 1.42
CA ASN A 137 -31.43 -11.73 0.43
C ASN A 137 -32.86 -11.17 0.58
N GLY A 138 -33.43 -10.65 -0.51
CA GLY A 138 -34.80 -10.09 -0.56
C GLY A 138 -34.89 -8.57 -0.63
N SER A 139 -33.77 -7.82 -0.53
CA SER A 139 -33.77 -6.36 -0.62
C SER A 139 -33.63 -5.87 -2.09
N LEU A 140 -34.62 -6.15 -2.94
CA LEU A 140 -34.58 -5.80 -4.38
C LEU A 140 -34.37 -4.28 -4.60
N ALA A 141 -35.07 -3.45 -3.81
CA ALA A 141 -34.96 -1.99 -3.92
C ALA A 141 -33.55 -1.48 -3.58
N GLU A 142 -32.87 -2.09 -2.61
CA GLU A 142 -31.50 -1.75 -2.23
C GLU A 142 -30.50 -2.18 -3.30
N ALA A 143 -30.68 -3.40 -3.84
CA ALA A 143 -29.87 -3.90 -4.96
C ALA A 143 -29.99 -3.00 -6.20
N GLU A 144 -31.20 -2.58 -6.56
CA GLU A 144 -31.42 -1.65 -7.67
C GLU A 144 -30.86 -0.25 -7.40
N ALA A 145 -30.97 0.25 -6.16
CA ALA A 145 -30.37 1.53 -5.78
C ALA A 145 -28.85 1.48 -5.90
N PHE A 146 -28.23 0.39 -5.47
CA PHE A 146 -26.80 0.14 -5.61
C PHE A 146 -26.36 0.10 -7.08
N ARG A 147 -27.03 -0.69 -7.92
CA ARG A 147 -26.74 -0.75 -9.36
C ARG A 147 -26.89 0.60 -10.05
N ARG A 148 -27.92 1.38 -9.72
CA ARG A 148 -28.10 2.73 -10.27
C ARG A 148 -27.00 3.69 -9.82
N ALA A 149 -26.57 3.61 -8.57
CA ALA A 149 -25.54 4.49 -8.03
C ALA A 149 -24.14 4.20 -8.60
N PHE A 150 -23.88 2.94 -9.00
CA PHE A 150 -22.53 2.45 -9.28
C PHE A 150 -22.36 1.77 -10.65
N GLY A 151 -23.41 1.60 -11.45
CA GLY A 151 -23.35 0.88 -12.74
C GLY A 151 -22.56 1.60 -13.84
N ALA A 152 -22.43 2.93 -13.78
CA ALA A 152 -21.73 3.72 -14.78
C ALA A 152 -20.24 3.99 -14.44
N GLN A 153 -19.55 3.01 -13.84
CA GLN A 153 -18.15 3.18 -13.44
C GLN A 153 -17.17 2.88 -14.58
N ARG A 154 -16.10 3.66 -14.67
CA ARG A 154 -14.97 3.37 -15.57
C ARG A 154 -14.11 2.24 -15.02
N ALA A 155 -13.64 1.36 -15.92
CA ALA A 155 -12.75 0.26 -15.60
C ALA A 155 -11.39 0.75 -15.04
N GLU A 156 -10.82 1.78 -15.67
CA GLU A 156 -9.62 2.45 -15.18
C GLU A 156 -9.98 3.83 -14.63
N SER A 157 -9.40 4.20 -13.50
CA SER A 157 -9.64 5.49 -12.84
C SER A 157 -8.37 5.92 -12.13
N SER A 158 -8.00 7.19 -12.28
CA SER A 158 -6.89 7.75 -11.52
C SER A 158 -7.28 7.91 -10.05
N LEU A 159 -6.29 8.01 -9.16
CA LEU A 159 -6.57 8.33 -7.75
C LEU A 159 -7.31 9.67 -7.61
N LEU A 160 -7.03 10.63 -8.48
CA LEU A 160 -7.75 11.91 -8.54
C LEU A 160 -9.24 11.71 -8.85
N ASP A 161 -9.57 10.86 -9.82
CA ASP A 161 -10.96 10.54 -10.17
C ASP A 161 -11.68 9.84 -9.01
N LEU A 162 -11.02 8.84 -8.40
CA LEU A 162 -11.57 8.06 -7.29
C LEU A 162 -11.80 8.90 -6.04
N ARG A 163 -11.02 9.97 -5.86
CA ARG A 163 -11.20 10.94 -4.78
C ARG A 163 -12.47 11.77 -4.95
N GLY A 164 -13.03 11.87 -6.16
CA GLY A 164 -14.21 12.68 -6.46
C GLY A 164 -15.35 12.45 -5.46
N GLY A 165 -15.70 13.49 -4.69
CA GLY A 165 -16.78 13.44 -3.69
C GLY A 165 -16.41 12.81 -2.34
N LEU A 166 -15.14 12.44 -2.12
CA LEU A 166 -14.62 12.01 -0.82
C LEU A 166 -13.99 13.22 -0.09
N LYS A 167 -14.26 13.33 1.22
CA LYS A 167 -13.63 14.34 2.08
C LYS A 167 -12.35 13.75 2.68
N ALA A 168 -11.22 14.43 2.53
CA ALA A 168 -9.93 13.91 2.99
C ALA A 168 -9.90 13.52 4.48
N SER A 169 -10.61 14.28 5.33
CA SER A 169 -10.74 14.00 6.77
C SER A 169 -11.45 12.67 7.08
N GLY A 170 -12.19 12.09 6.13
CA GLY A 170 -12.87 10.81 6.33
C GLY A 170 -11.99 9.57 6.16
N PHE A 171 -10.77 9.70 5.62
CA PHE A 171 -9.91 8.56 5.36
C PHE A 171 -9.37 7.88 6.63
N PRO A 172 -8.88 8.61 7.65
CA PRO A 172 -8.51 8.00 8.93
C PRO A 172 -9.69 7.30 9.59
N ASP A 173 -10.87 7.92 9.55
CA ASP A 173 -12.08 7.33 10.12
C ASP A 173 -12.49 6.05 9.38
N PHE A 174 -12.42 6.03 8.04
CA PHE A 174 -12.63 4.81 7.25
C PHE A 174 -11.62 3.72 7.62
N CYS A 175 -10.33 4.04 7.73
CA CYS A 175 -9.31 3.06 8.11
C CYS A 175 -9.56 2.49 9.52
N ARG A 176 -9.90 3.36 10.49
CA ARG A 176 -10.23 2.97 11.86
C ARG A 176 -11.46 2.08 11.92
N GLN A 177 -12.52 2.50 11.25
CA GLN A 177 -13.77 1.77 11.11
C GLN A 177 -13.55 0.36 10.53
N THR A 178 -12.82 0.29 9.42
CA THR A 178 -12.57 -0.95 8.69
C THR A 178 -11.66 -1.91 9.47
N PHE A 179 -10.50 -1.43 9.95
CA PHE A 179 -9.47 -2.32 10.50
C PHE A 179 -9.49 -2.47 12.02
N GLN A 180 -10.03 -1.50 12.76
CA GLN A 180 -10.13 -1.60 14.22
C GLN A 180 -11.54 -1.99 14.67
N LEU A 181 -12.56 -1.32 14.14
CA LEU A 181 -13.95 -1.56 14.53
C LEU A 181 -14.62 -2.67 13.71
N GLN A 182 -14.02 -3.08 12.60
CA GLN A 182 -14.54 -4.09 11.67
C GLN A 182 -15.95 -3.75 11.16
N GLN A 183 -16.23 -2.47 10.99
CA GLN A 183 -17.51 -1.98 10.48
C GLN A 183 -17.30 -0.65 9.76
N CYS A 184 -17.86 -0.50 8.57
CA CYS A 184 -17.90 0.78 7.87
C CYS A 184 -19.33 1.33 7.85
N SER A 185 -19.49 2.61 8.23
CA SER A 185 -20.81 3.21 8.39
C SER A 185 -21.23 4.17 7.27
N TRP A 186 -20.29 4.62 6.43
CA TRP A 186 -20.58 5.65 5.43
C TRP A 186 -19.68 5.55 4.19
N ASN A 187 -20.30 5.60 3.00
CA ASN A 187 -19.63 5.61 1.69
C ASN A 187 -18.60 4.47 1.50
N CYS A 188 -18.86 3.29 2.05
CA CYS A 188 -17.93 2.17 2.10
C CYS A 188 -17.48 1.73 0.71
N GLU A 189 -18.38 1.78 -0.26
CA GLU A 189 -18.13 1.44 -1.66
C GLU A 189 -17.03 2.34 -2.25
N ARG A 190 -17.18 3.66 -2.08
CA ARG A 190 -16.27 4.66 -2.64
C ARG A 190 -14.96 4.70 -1.87
N TRP A 191 -15.02 4.68 -0.54
CA TRP A 191 -13.82 4.67 0.29
C TRP A 191 -13.02 3.39 0.12
N GLY A 192 -13.66 2.22 0.05
CA GLY A 192 -12.98 0.96 -0.20
C GLY A 192 -12.33 0.91 -1.57
N ARG A 193 -13.00 1.41 -2.62
CA ARG A 193 -12.41 1.55 -3.96
C ARG A 193 -11.17 2.44 -3.93
N TYR A 194 -11.29 3.62 -3.31
CA TYR A 194 -10.17 4.56 -3.17
C TYR A 194 -9.02 3.94 -2.37
N PHE A 195 -9.33 3.30 -1.23
CA PHE A 195 -8.35 2.68 -0.34
C PHE A 195 -7.56 1.58 -1.03
N LEU A 196 -8.22 0.66 -1.74
CA LEU A 196 -7.51 -0.39 -2.48
C LEU A 196 -6.62 0.19 -3.57
N ALA A 197 -7.06 1.23 -4.28
CA ALA A 197 -6.21 1.88 -5.28
C ALA A 197 -5.01 2.63 -4.65
N ALA A 198 -5.27 3.42 -3.60
CA ALA A 198 -4.28 4.28 -2.95
C ALA A 198 -3.31 3.51 -2.04
N VAL A 199 -3.72 2.36 -1.50
CA VAL A 199 -2.91 1.58 -0.55
C VAL A 199 -2.47 0.26 -1.16
N LEU A 200 -3.38 -0.66 -1.51
CA LEU A 200 -3.02 -1.99 -2.04
C LEU A 200 -2.25 -1.85 -3.37
N SER A 201 -2.87 -1.24 -4.39
CA SER A 201 -2.27 -1.14 -5.73
C SER A 201 -1.02 -0.28 -5.75
N ALA A 202 -1.04 0.88 -5.07
CA ALA A 202 0.13 1.74 -4.97
C ALA A 202 1.31 1.05 -4.27
N SER A 203 1.04 0.28 -3.20
CA SER A 203 2.08 -0.46 -2.49
C SER A 203 2.60 -1.65 -3.27
N ALA A 204 1.74 -2.33 -4.04
CA ALA A 204 2.18 -3.39 -4.93
C ALA A 204 3.12 -2.86 -6.04
N ARG A 205 2.97 -1.60 -6.46
CA ARG A 205 3.93 -0.92 -7.36
C ARG A 205 5.22 -0.54 -6.63
N ASN A 206 5.12 0.00 -5.42
CA ASN A 206 6.26 0.45 -4.64
C ASN A 206 6.05 0.17 -3.14
N PHE A 207 6.79 -0.79 -2.59
CA PHE A 207 6.57 -1.21 -1.20
C PHE A 207 6.80 -0.11 -0.15
N ARG A 208 7.61 0.91 -0.45
CA ARG A 208 7.82 2.04 0.46
C ARG A 208 6.52 2.76 0.80
N VAL A 209 5.54 2.75 -0.11
CA VAL A 209 4.21 3.34 0.08
C VAL A 209 3.50 2.73 1.28
N PHE A 210 3.60 1.42 1.49
CA PHE A 210 2.90 0.76 2.59
C PHE A 210 3.48 1.15 3.95
N SER A 211 4.80 1.22 4.07
CA SER A 211 5.47 1.71 5.28
C SER A 211 5.03 3.14 5.60
N LEU A 212 4.98 4.01 4.58
CA LEU A 212 4.49 5.39 4.75
C LEU A 212 3.01 5.46 5.16
N PHE A 213 2.16 4.58 4.61
CA PHE A 213 0.75 4.48 5.00
C PHE A 213 0.62 4.17 6.49
N LEU A 214 1.31 3.13 6.96
CA LEU A 214 1.29 2.75 8.38
C LEU A 214 1.78 3.88 9.28
N MET A 215 2.91 4.50 8.92
CA MET A 215 3.47 5.63 9.68
C MET A 215 2.52 6.83 9.70
N SER A 216 1.84 7.12 8.59
CA SER A 216 0.92 8.27 8.48
C SER A 216 -0.35 8.04 9.31
N VAL A 217 -0.92 6.84 9.27
CA VAL A 217 -2.10 6.49 10.07
C VAL A 217 -1.76 6.55 11.56
N ILE A 218 -0.63 5.97 11.99
CA ILE A 218 -0.21 6.02 13.39
C ILE A 218 0.11 7.45 13.83
N GLY A 219 0.86 8.20 13.03
CA GLY A 219 1.16 9.60 13.32
C GLY A 219 -0.10 10.45 13.40
N CYS A 220 -1.11 10.19 12.56
CA CYS A 220 -2.43 10.82 12.65
C CYS A 220 -3.14 10.49 13.96
N GLU A 221 -3.22 9.21 14.36
CA GLU A 221 -3.88 8.79 15.61
C GLU A 221 -3.19 9.39 16.83
N VAL A 222 -1.85 9.39 16.88
CA VAL A 222 -1.07 10.06 17.94
C VAL A 222 -1.36 11.56 17.96
N GLY A 223 -1.45 12.22 16.80
CA GLY A 223 -1.81 13.63 16.68
C GLY A 223 -3.22 13.93 17.22
N ARG A 224 -4.21 13.10 16.86
CA ARG A 224 -5.60 13.22 17.33
C ARG A 224 -5.70 13.13 18.85
N LEU A 225 -4.96 12.23 19.49
CA LEU A 225 -4.90 12.13 20.96
C LEU A 225 -4.40 13.41 21.64
N ARG A 226 -3.67 14.27 20.92
CA ARG A 226 -3.21 15.59 21.39
C ARG A 226 -4.15 16.75 21.02
N GLY A 227 -5.30 16.46 20.41
CA GLY A 227 -6.24 17.48 19.93
C GLY A 227 -5.75 18.21 18.68
N ALA A 228 -4.76 17.68 17.95
CA ALA A 228 -4.23 18.27 16.74
C ALA A 228 -4.45 17.32 15.54
N GLU A 229 -5.46 17.60 14.71
CA GLU A 229 -5.56 16.95 13.40
C GLU A 229 -4.49 17.53 12.47
N GLY A 230 -3.41 16.77 12.28
CA GLY A 230 -2.26 17.19 11.48
C GLY A 230 -2.38 16.81 10.00
N PRO A 231 -1.48 17.33 9.14
CA PRO A 231 -1.45 17.05 7.70
C PRO A 231 -1.24 15.56 7.36
N LEU A 232 -0.75 14.75 8.31
CA LEU A 232 -0.60 13.30 8.17
C LEU A 232 -1.94 12.57 7.97
N CYS A 233 -3.01 13.06 8.59
CA CYS A 233 -4.34 12.45 8.50
C CYS A 233 -4.91 12.46 7.08
N THR A 234 -4.41 13.35 6.21
CA THR A 234 -4.88 13.50 4.84
C THR A 234 -3.79 13.20 3.81
N ALA A 235 -2.60 12.76 4.25
CA ALA A 235 -1.44 12.56 3.39
C ALA A 235 -1.68 11.56 2.24
N PHE A 236 -2.55 10.57 2.46
CA PHE A 236 -2.90 9.55 1.48
C PHE A 236 -4.17 9.86 0.67
N VAL A 237 -4.72 11.08 0.76
CA VAL A 237 -6.01 11.45 0.12
C VAL A 237 -5.88 12.63 -0.85
N GLY A 238 -4.70 12.88 -1.41
CA GLY A 238 -4.53 13.96 -2.36
C GLY A 238 -3.12 14.14 -2.86
N GLU A 239 -2.77 15.37 -3.23
CA GLU A 239 -1.50 15.71 -3.88
C GLU A 239 -0.26 15.33 -3.07
N ASN A 240 -0.40 15.02 -1.78
CA ASN A 240 0.68 14.53 -0.93
C ASN A 240 0.90 13.01 -1.01
N HIS A 241 0.00 12.27 -1.66
CA HIS A 241 0.09 10.81 -1.80
C HIS A 241 1.40 10.43 -2.50
N PRO A 242 2.25 9.56 -1.93
CA PRO A 242 3.64 9.39 -2.39
C PRO A 242 3.77 9.03 -3.87
N MET A 243 2.78 8.33 -4.45
CA MET A 243 2.76 7.94 -5.87
C MET A 243 2.12 8.97 -6.83
N GLU A 244 1.50 10.05 -6.35
CA GLU A 244 0.92 11.10 -7.20
C GLU A 244 1.94 12.18 -7.54
N THR A 245 2.65 12.10 -8.66
CA THR A 245 3.72 13.07 -8.98
C THR A 245 3.25 14.27 -9.82
N GLY A 246 1.96 14.34 -10.19
CA GLY A 246 1.34 15.43 -10.94
C GLY A 246 2.03 15.79 -12.27
N SER A 247 2.92 14.93 -12.78
CA SER A 247 3.76 15.23 -13.94
C SER A 247 4.10 13.97 -14.73
N GLU A 248 4.11 14.14 -16.04
CA GLU A 248 4.60 13.17 -17.02
C GLU A 248 6.13 13.11 -17.06
N PRO A 249 6.72 11.95 -17.41
CA PRO A 249 6.03 10.74 -17.86
C PRO A 249 5.35 9.97 -16.71
N PRO A 250 4.30 9.19 -17.01
CA PRO A 250 3.69 8.29 -16.03
C PRO A 250 4.73 7.34 -15.42
N PRO A 251 4.48 6.79 -14.21
CA PRO A 251 5.30 5.72 -13.67
C PRO A 251 5.53 4.63 -14.73
N PRO A 252 6.70 3.96 -14.75
CA PRO A 252 6.92 2.86 -15.68
C PRO A 252 5.73 1.90 -15.61
N LEU A 253 5.16 1.57 -16.78
CA LEU A 253 4.05 0.64 -16.85
C LEU A 253 4.44 -0.65 -16.10
N PRO A 254 3.58 -1.17 -15.21
CA PRO A 254 3.83 -2.42 -14.48
C PRO A 254 3.89 -3.67 -15.38
N THR A 255 3.98 -3.48 -16.70
CA THR A 255 4.10 -4.51 -17.74
C THR A 255 5.55 -4.86 -18.08
N ALA A 256 6.53 -4.05 -17.66
CA ALA A 256 7.93 -4.46 -17.70
C ALA A 256 8.18 -5.46 -16.56
N PRO A 257 8.77 -6.65 -16.84
CA PRO A 257 9.13 -7.58 -15.79
C PRO A 257 9.98 -6.86 -14.73
N GLY A 258 9.51 -6.78 -13.49
CA GLY A 258 10.19 -6.02 -12.42
C GLY A 258 9.68 -4.62 -12.14
N GLY A 259 8.54 -4.21 -12.69
CA GLY A 259 7.94 -2.90 -12.42
C GLY A 259 7.20 -2.80 -11.07
N ARG A 260 7.45 -3.70 -10.11
CA ARG A 260 6.66 -3.84 -8.88
C ARG A 260 7.49 -4.05 -7.62
N GLY A 261 6.85 -3.89 -6.47
CA GLY A 261 7.40 -4.15 -5.15
C GLY A 261 8.64 -3.30 -4.87
N PHE A 262 9.76 -3.96 -4.63
CA PHE A 262 11.03 -3.28 -4.38
C PHE A 262 11.62 -2.58 -5.62
N TYR A 263 11.28 -3.04 -6.82
CA TYR A 263 11.87 -2.58 -8.07
C TYR A 263 11.02 -1.52 -8.79
N GLY A 264 9.73 -1.37 -8.45
CA GLY A 264 8.80 -0.57 -9.25
C GLY A 264 9.01 0.95 -9.23
N CYS A 265 9.83 1.48 -8.33
CA CYS A 265 10.25 2.88 -8.29
C CYS A 265 11.78 2.99 -8.20
N THR A 266 12.46 2.32 -9.13
CA THR A 266 13.93 2.24 -9.18
C THR A 266 14.42 2.56 -10.59
N LEU A 267 15.65 3.05 -10.69
CA LEU A 267 16.35 3.28 -11.95
C LEU A 267 17.73 2.63 -11.82
N GLU A 268 17.95 1.54 -12.56
CA GLU A 268 19.22 0.79 -12.54
C GLU A 268 20.40 1.67 -12.97
N ASP A 269 20.23 2.42 -14.06
CA ASP A 269 21.15 3.47 -14.49
C ASP A 269 20.48 4.85 -14.34
N TYR A 270 20.64 5.45 -13.15
CA TYR A 270 20.07 6.77 -12.88
C TYR A 270 20.69 7.86 -13.75
N GLU A 271 22.01 7.85 -13.98
CA GLU A 271 22.70 8.92 -14.71
C GLU A 271 22.39 8.88 -16.21
N GLY A 272 22.28 7.68 -16.79
CA GLY A 272 21.89 7.47 -18.19
C GLY A 272 20.38 7.53 -18.45
N ALA A 273 19.53 7.62 -17.42
CA ALA A 273 18.08 7.65 -17.60
C ALA A 273 17.58 8.96 -18.23
N GLU A 274 16.51 8.81 -19.04
CA GLU A 274 15.73 9.90 -19.61
C GLU A 274 15.43 11.01 -18.57
N PRO A 275 15.64 12.31 -18.89
CA PRO A 275 15.45 13.41 -17.94
C PRO A 275 14.05 13.45 -17.29
N GLY A 276 13.02 13.02 -18.03
CA GLY A 276 11.66 12.88 -17.49
C GLY A 276 11.58 11.85 -16.35
N ARG A 277 12.19 10.67 -16.52
CA ARG A 277 12.17 9.60 -15.52
C ARG A 277 12.97 9.97 -14.26
N ARG A 278 14.09 10.64 -14.42
CA ARG A 278 14.87 11.17 -13.28
C ARG A 278 14.05 12.18 -12.47
N ARG A 279 13.45 13.17 -13.13
CA ARG A 279 12.59 14.18 -12.46
C ARG A 279 11.39 13.55 -11.77
N TRP A 280 10.78 12.53 -12.38
CA TRP A 280 9.69 11.77 -11.77
C TRP A 280 10.15 11.08 -10.47
N LEU A 281 11.25 10.32 -10.52
CA LEU A 281 11.78 9.62 -9.35
C LEU A 281 12.16 10.61 -8.24
N GLU A 282 12.81 11.73 -8.57
CA GLU A 282 13.16 12.76 -7.59
C GLU A 282 11.93 13.35 -6.90
N LYS A 283 10.86 13.68 -7.64
CA LYS A 283 9.62 14.17 -7.04
C LYS A 283 8.99 13.13 -6.12
N LEU A 284 8.96 11.87 -6.53
CA LEU A 284 8.46 10.77 -5.71
C LEU A 284 9.26 10.67 -4.40
N LEU A 285 10.58 10.61 -4.47
CA LEU A 285 11.45 10.50 -3.30
C LEU A 285 11.38 11.72 -2.39
N GLN A 286 11.22 12.92 -2.95
CA GLN A 286 10.99 14.14 -2.16
C GLN A 286 9.75 14.02 -1.29
N LYS A 287 8.64 13.51 -1.86
CA LYS A 287 7.38 13.31 -1.14
C LYS A 287 7.49 12.21 -0.10
N GLU A 288 8.09 11.07 -0.46
CA GLU A 288 8.34 9.97 0.46
C GLU A 288 9.18 10.42 1.66
N ASN A 289 10.27 11.14 1.41
CA ASN A 289 11.14 11.70 2.44
C ASN A 289 10.40 12.70 3.33
N ALA A 290 9.65 13.64 2.76
CA ALA A 290 8.90 14.62 3.53
C ALA A 290 7.84 13.95 4.42
N LEU A 291 7.09 13.00 3.87
CA LEU A 291 6.06 12.29 4.61
C LEU A 291 6.64 11.45 5.75
N TYR A 292 7.75 10.76 5.49
CA TYR A 292 8.49 10.03 6.52
C TYR A 292 8.91 10.95 7.68
N VAL A 293 9.54 12.08 7.37
CA VAL A 293 10.04 13.02 8.38
C VAL A 293 8.90 13.56 9.23
N GLN A 294 7.78 13.94 8.61
CA GLN A 294 6.60 14.42 9.32
C GLN A 294 6.00 13.34 10.21
N ALA A 295 5.85 12.12 9.71
CA ALA A 295 5.28 11.01 10.47
C ALA A 295 6.15 10.66 11.67
N ARG A 296 7.47 10.59 11.48
CA ARG A 296 8.44 10.35 12.55
C ARG A 296 8.35 11.43 13.63
N ALA A 297 8.38 12.70 13.26
CA ALA A 297 8.30 13.82 14.21
C ALA A 297 7.00 13.79 15.05
N ALA A 298 5.87 13.43 14.44
CA ALA A 298 4.61 13.30 15.17
C ALA A 298 4.67 12.22 16.26
N MET A 299 5.31 11.09 15.95
CA MET A 299 5.48 9.96 16.86
C MET A 299 6.53 10.24 17.96
N ASP A 300 7.62 10.94 17.65
CA ASP A 300 8.72 11.22 18.59
C ASP A 300 8.32 12.17 19.74
N ALA A 301 7.34 13.04 19.53
CA ALA A 301 6.91 14.03 20.53
C ALA A 301 6.18 13.45 21.76
N GLU A 302 6.14 12.12 21.95
CA GLU A 302 5.56 11.45 23.14
C GLU A 302 6.50 11.35 24.34
N GLY A 303 7.71 11.93 24.31
CA GLY A 303 8.54 12.10 25.51
C GLY A 303 9.08 10.81 26.15
N HIS A 304 8.93 9.65 25.51
CA HIS A 304 9.63 8.43 25.91
C HIS A 304 11.02 8.41 25.28
N ALA A 305 12.03 8.76 26.08
CA ALA A 305 13.44 8.97 25.71
C ALA A 305 14.21 7.73 25.21
N GLN A 306 13.53 6.72 24.70
CA GLN A 306 14.11 5.62 23.95
C GLN A 306 13.05 5.23 22.95
N HIS A 307 13.14 5.49 21.65
CA HIS A 307 12.46 4.68 20.63
C HIS A 307 13.07 4.94 19.25
N THR A 308 13.84 3.98 18.78
CA THR A 308 14.35 3.89 17.41
C THR A 308 13.18 3.72 16.42
N GLU A 309 13.40 3.89 15.13
CA GLU A 309 12.41 3.56 14.09
C GLU A 309 11.88 2.11 14.21
N LEU A 310 12.70 1.21 14.77
CA LEU A 310 12.32 -0.16 15.07
C LEU A 310 11.31 -0.28 16.21
N ASP A 311 11.19 0.71 17.08
CA ASP A 311 10.24 0.74 18.19
C ASP A 311 8.87 1.26 17.73
N VAL A 312 8.84 2.19 16.76
CA VAL A 312 7.63 2.48 15.98
C VAL A 312 7.11 1.20 15.32
N PHE A 313 8.01 0.39 14.78
CA PHE A 313 7.69 -0.96 14.29
C PHE A 313 7.23 -1.92 15.39
N GLY A 314 7.81 -1.84 16.58
CA GLY A 314 7.34 -2.57 17.75
C GLY A 314 5.89 -2.25 18.08
N ARG A 315 5.48 -0.98 17.97
CA ARG A 315 4.10 -0.53 18.16
C ARG A 315 3.17 -1.01 17.03
N ILE A 316 3.60 -0.94 15.76
CA ILE A 316 2.90 -1.57 14.61
C ILE A 316 2.73 -3.09 14.81
N LYS A 317 3.79 -3.76 15.30
CA LYS A 317 3.82 -5.20 15.60
C LYS A 317 2.90 -5.58 16.76
N VAL A 318 2.76 -4.71 17.76
CA VAL A 318 1.82 -4.88 18.88
C VAL A 318 0.38 -4.70 18.40
N MET A 319 0.13 -3.74 17.50
CA MET A 319 -1.17 -3.59 16.83
C MET A 319 -1.51 -4.78 15.91
N ASN A 320 -0.51 -5.48 15.36
CA ASN A 320 -0.68 -6.63 14.45
C ASN A 320 -0.26 -7.99 15.05
N LYS A 321 -0.16 -8.07 16.38
CA LYS A 321 0.26 -9.24 17.21
C LYS A 321 0.78 -10.47 16.40
N TYR A 322 2.11 -10.49 16.18
CA TYR A 322 2.96 -11.62 15.73
C TYR A 322 3.19 -11.87 14.22
N VAL A 323 4.19 -11.19 13.63
CA VAL A 323 5.06 -11.77 12.55
C VAL A 323 6.52 -11.26 12.60
N PHE A 324 6.80 -10.10 13.22
CA PHE A 324 8.08 -9.40 12.97
C PHE A 324 9.28 -9.66 13.91
N SER A 325 9.23 -10.57 14.90
CA SER A 325 10.33 -10.72 15.88
C SER A 325 11.66 -11.11 15.23
N SER A 326 11.64 -12.19 14.45
CA SER A 326 12.82 -12.77 13.81
C SER A 326 13.36 -11.87 12.70
N TYR A 327 12.46 -11.18 11.98
CA TYR A 327 12.86 -10.23 10.93
C TYR A 327 13.53 -8.99 11.46
N LEU A 328 13.03 -8.40 12.56
CA LEU A 328 13.68 -7.25 13.19
C LEU A 328 15.05 -7.62 13.74
N GLU A 329 15.23 -8.82 14.29
CA GLU A 329 16.52 -9.30 14.79
C GLU A 329 17.54 -9.54 13.67
N PHE A 330 17.13 -10.22 12.59
CA PHE A 330 17.97 -10.37 11.40
C PHE A 330 18.34 -9.02 10.79
N PHE A 331 17.33 -8.16 10.59
CA PHE A 331 17.51 -6.87 9.96
C PHE A 331 18.42 -5.97 10.80
N ARG A 332 18.32 -5.97 12.14
CA ARG A 332 19.26 -5.28 13.05
C ARG A 332 20.73 -5.67 12.84
N GLY A 333 21.01 -6.87 12.33
CA GLY A 333 22.37 -7.33 12.00
C GLY A 333 22.94 -6.72 10.70
N THR A 334 22.08 -6.24 9.80
CA THR A 334 22.49 -5.63 8.53
C THR A 334 23.01 -4.20 8.72
N PRO A 335 23.84 -3.66 7.81
CA PRO A 335 24.22 -2.25 7.82
C PRO A 335 23.01 -1.29 7.88
N GLU A 336 21.97 -1.59 7.12
CA GLU A 336 20.73 -0.81 7.02
C GLU A 336 19.94 -0.84 8.33
N GLY A 337 19.81 -2.03 8.95
CA GLY A 337 19.16 -2.12 10.25
C GLY A 337 19.96 -1.60 11.42
N ARG A 338 21.29 -1.54 11.31
CA ARG A 338 22.13 -0.80 12.27
C ARG A 338 21.90 0.71 12.18
N LYS A 339 21.66 1.26 10.98
CA LYS A 339 21.27 2.66 10.81
C LYS A 339 19.91 2.95 11.46
N LEU A 340 18.90 2.12 11.18
CA LEU A 340 17.58 2.23 11.81
C LEU A 340 17.63 2.08 13.34
N LYS A 341 18.46 1.18 13.87
CA LYS A 341 18.63 1.02 15.33
C LYS A 341 19.27 2.23 15.99
N ARG A 342 20.04 3.05 15.29
CA ARG A 342 20.72 4.22 15.88
C ARG A 342 19.92 5.50 15.74
N GLY A 343 18.74 5.45 15.12
CA GLY A 343 18.11 6.63 14.57
C GLY A 343 18.83 7.05 13.30
N CYS A 344 18.07 7.34 12.25
CA CYS A 344 18.66 7.98 11.08
C CYS A 344 19.01 9.43 11.39
N ALA A 345 20.29 9.69 11.66
CA ALA A 345 20.87 11.03 11.64
C ALA A 345 21.60 11.24 10.31
N PRO A 346 21.57 12.44 9.72
CA PRO A 346 22.42 12.76 8.58
C PRO A 346 23.88 12.58 9.00
N GLN A 347 24.54 11.55 8.46
CA GLN A 347 25.99 11.47 8.51
C GLN A 347 26.49 12.53 7.53
N PHE A 348 26.86 13.70 8.05
CA PHE A 348 27.78 14.55 7.33
C PHE A 348 29.04 13.73 7.07
N PRO A 349 29.61 13.75 5.86
CA PRO A 349 30.90 13.10 5.65
C PRO A 349 31.87 13.73 6.64
N ASP A 350 32.54 12.88 7.43
CA ASP A 350 33.69 13.30 8.23
C ASP A 350 34.58 14.15 7.32
N GLN A 351 34.87 15.37 7.76
CA GLN A 351 35.91 16.17 7.14
C GLN A 351 37.17 15.31 7.12
N GLU A 352 37.64 14.98 5.91
CA GLU A 352 39.01 14.56 5.71
C GLU A 352 39.91 15.60 6.39
N GLY A 353 40.72 15.15 7.35
CA GLY A 353 41.84 15.94 7.87
C GLY A 353 41.83 16.15 9.38
N ALA A 354 42.31 15.16 10.11
CA ALA A 354 43.23 15.43 11.22
C ALA A 354 44.29 14.32 11.23
N PRO A 355 45.58 14.62 10.98
CA PRO A 355 46.62 13.63 11.14
C PRO A 355 46.73 13.32 12.64
N PHE A 356 46.73 12.03 12.96
CA PHE A 356 47.26 11.56 14.23
C PHE A 356 48.75 11.87 14.26
N GLU A 357 49.16 12.83 15.10
CA GLU A 357 50.52 12.91 15.60
C GLU A 357 50.55 12.50 17.08
N ALA A 358 51.42 11.52 17.34
CA ALA A 358 51.99 11.01 18.60
C ALA A 358 51.05 10.55 19.73
#